data_AF-A0AAN9VFA5-F1
#
_entry.id   AF-A0AAN9VFA5-F1
#
_cell.length_a   1.000
_cell.length_b   1.000
_cell.length_c   1.000
_cell.angle_alpha   90.00
_cell.angle_beta   90.00
_cell.angle_gamma   90.00
#
_symmetry.space_group_name_H-M   'P 1'
#
loop_
_entity.id
_entity.type
_entity.pdbx_description
1 polymer ?
#
loop_
_entity_poly.entity_id
_entity_poly.type
_entity_poly.pdbx_seq_one_letter_code
_entity_poly.pdbx_strand_id
1 'polypeptide(L)'
;MVTLGDIDKINKNITSAPAKAIQTLHKLIFELIPKDRKNRKRLKVFAGFTFELDSKDFKLKKEFINNSFTEAELGTICSILCINDGTKEVMIDDVCNYLSNLGNLLIKIEQDEEEENDYDENFDTKNKLNGKMDETRDALRKVSADLQKKLKIEKKK
;
A
#
# COMPACT_ATOMS: atom_id res chain seq x y z
N MET A 1 22.79 2.54 -6.90
CA MET A 1 22.11 1.64 -5.94
C MET A 1 20.66 1.62 -6.36
N VAL A 2 20.13 0.47 -6.76
CA VAL A 2 18.74 0.36 -7.26
C VAL A 2 17.79 0.37 -6.07
N THR A 3 16.71 1.13 -6.17
CA THR A 3 15.65 1.22 -5.15
C THR A 3 14.31 0.77 -5.72
N LEU A 4 13.36 0.42 -4.86
CA LEU A 4 12.00 0.07 -5.30
C LEU A 4 11.32 1.20 -6.09
N GLY A 5 11.70 2.45 -5.86
CA GLY A 5 11.19 3.61 -6.58
C GLY A 5 11.75 3.76 -8.01
N ASP A 6 12.89 3.14 -8.30
CA ASP A 6 13.52 3.19 -9.63
C ASP A 6 12.87 2.20 -10.61
N ILE A 7 12.15 1.19 -10.10
CA ILE A 7 11.41 0.23 -10.91
C ILE A 7 10.02 0.78 -11.19
N ASP A 8 9.75 1.21 -12.41
CA ASP A 8 8.51 1.92 -12.78
C ASP A 8 7.23 1.16 -12.42
N LYS A 9 7.19 -0.15 -12.69
CA LYS A 9 6.04 -1.01 -12.38
C LYS A 9 5.74 -1.03 -10.87
N ILE A 10 6.77 -1.23 -10.05
CA ILE A 10 6.65 -1.21 -8.60
C ILE A 10 6.31 0.19 -8.09
N ASN A 11 6.94 1.23 -8.64
CA ASN A 11 6.69 2.61 -8.24
C ASN A 11 5.22 3.00 -8.49
N LYS A 12 4.65 2.59 -9.64
CA LYS A 12 3.23 2.74 -9.94
C LYS A 12 2.38 1.96 -8.94
N ASN A 13 2.69 0.69 -8.68
CA ASN A 13 1.98 -0.14 -7.69
C ASN A 13 2.03 0.44 -6.27
N ILE A 14 3.20 0.88 -5.80
CA ILE A 14 3.37 1.55 -4.50
C ILE A 14 2.59 2.87 -4.45
N THR A 15 2.31 3.50 -5.59
CA THR A 15 1.55 4.75 -5.64
C THR A 15 0.03 4.51 -5.67
N SER A 16 -0.43 3.52 -6.43
CA SER A 16 -1.84 3.17 -6.61
C SER A 16 -2.40 2.28 -5.51
N ALA A 17 -1.56 1.45 -4.86
CA ALA A 17 -2.04 0.44 -3.93
C ALA A 17 -2.79 1.03 -2.71
N PRO A 18 -3.76 0.28 -2.15
CA PRO A 18 -4.52 0.72 -0.98
C PRO A 18 -3.62 1.04 0.23
N ALA A 19 -4.03 1.98 1.07
CA ALA A 19 -3.25 2.38 2.25
C ALA A 19 -2.94 1.20 3.19
N LYS A 20 -3.88 0.26 3.34
CA LYS A 20 -3.69 -0.95 4.15
C LYS A 20 -2.57 -1.83 3.58
N ALA A 21 -2.56 -2.05 2.27
CA ALA A 21 -1.51 -2.82 1.59
C ALA A 21 -0.11 -2.18 1.75
N ILE A 22 -0.04 -0.85 1.63
CA ILE A 22 1.19 -0.09 1.89
C ILE A 22 1.66 -0.24 3.35
N GLN A 23 0.72 -0.24 4.30
CA GLN A 23 1.06 -0.45 5.70
C GLN A 23 1.59 -1.86 5.95
N THR A 24 0.99 -2.88 5.33
CA THR A 24 1.43 -4.27 5.37
C THR A 24 2.84 -4.41 4.81
N LEU A 25 3.12 -3.87 3.62
CA LEU A 25 4.45 -3.90 3.00
C LEU A 25 5.49 -3.15 3.85
N HIS A 26 5.13 -1.99 4.39
CA HIS A 26 6.03 -1.24 5.29
C HIS A 26 6.34 -2.02 6.57
N LYS A 27 5.34 -2.68 7.16
CA LYS A 27 5.54 -3.55 8.33
C LYS A 27 6.46 -4.73 7.98
N LEU A 28 6.34 -5.30 6.79
CA LEU A 28 7.20 -6.41 6.37
C LEU A 28 8.65 -5.98 6.24
N ILE A 29 8.90 -4.85 5.57
CA ILE A 29 10.25 -4.36 5.30
C ILE A 29 10.92 -3.86 6.59
N PHE A 30 10.26 -2.96 7.32
CA PHE A 30 10.85 -2.26 8.46
C PHE A 30 10.55 -2.90 9.82
N GLU A 31 9.71 -3.95 9.87
CA GLU A 31 9.24 -4.59 11.12
C GLU A 31 8.53 -3.63 12.08
N LEU A 32 8.11 -2.47 11.55
CA LEU A 32 7.51 -1.38 12.31
C LEU A 32 6.12 -1.06 11.79
N ILE A 33 5.17 -0.94 12.73
CA ILE A 33 3.83 -0.45 12.43
C ILE A 33 3.96 1.02 12.01
N PRO A 34 3.45 1.40 10.84
CA PRO A 34 3.60 2.75 10.34
C PRO A 34 2.82 3.76 11.19
N LYS A 35 3.49 4.83 11.64
CA LYS A 35 2.89 5.88 12.47
C LYS A 35 2.52 7.15 11.71
N ASP A 36 2.93 7.29 10.45
CA ASP A 36 2.71 8.49 9.66
C ASP A 36 2.30 8.20 8.20
N ARG A 37 2.07 9.28 7.44
CA ARG A 37 1.68 9.22 6.02
C ARG A 37 2.89 9.12 5.07
N LYS A 38 4.12 9.02 5.58
CA LYS A 38 5.35 9.01 4.76
C LYS A 38 5.76 7.61 4.30
N ASN A 39 4.94 6.60 4.57
CA ASN A 39 5.22 5.19 4.25
C ASN A 39 5.56 4.98 2.78
N ARG A 40 4.78 5.58 1.85
CA ARG A 40 5.04 5.47 0.41
C ARG A 40 6.40 6.05 0.03
N LYS A 41 6.81 7.17 0.63
CA LYS A 41 8.12 7.77 0.37
C LYS A 41 9.25 6.88 0.87
N ARG A 42 9.12 6.30 2.08
CA ARG A 42 10.12 5.38 2.65
C ARG A 42 10.27 4.10 1.84
N LEU A 43 9.15 3.55 1.36
CA LEU A 43 9.17 2.35 0.51
C LEU A 43 9.90 2.61 -0.81
N LYS A 44 9.68 3.78 -1.46
CA LYS A 44 10.34 4.11 -2.73
C LYS A 44 11.87 4.21 -2.61
N VAL A 45 12.37 4.70 -1.47
CA VAL A 45 13.83 4.83 -1.25
C VAL A 45 14.46 3.56 -0.66
N PHE A 46 13.68 2.49 -0.46
CA PHE A 46 14.20 1.23 0.05
C PHE A 46 15.05 0.56 -1.03
N ALA A 47 16.32 0.33 -0.70
CA ALA A 47 17.33 -0.20 -1.61
C ALA A 47 17.58 -1.71 -1.44
N GLY A 48 16.75 -2.38 -0.64
CA GLY A 48 16.88 -3.80 -0.34
C GLY A 48 17.40 -4.09 1.05
N PHE A 49 17.33 -5.38 1.38
CA PHE A 49 17.97 -5.91 2.56
C PHE A 49 19.47 -6.05 2.34
N THR A 50 20.23 -5.80 3.39
CA THR A 50 21.70 -5.95 3.39
C THR A 50 22.15 -7.32 3.88
N PHE A 51 21.22 -8.27 4.06
CA PHE A 51 21.53 -9.61 4.55
C PHE A 51 22.06 -10.47 3.40
N GLU A 52 23.00 -11.36 3.70
CA GLU A 52 23.40 -12.40 2.75
C GLU A 52 22.28 -13.45 2.61
N LEU A 53 22.15 -14.01 1.41
CA LEU A 53 21.29 -15.18 1.18
C LEU A 53 21.77 -16.32 2.09
N ASP A 54 20.83 -17.07 2.66
CA ASP A 54 21.08 -18.15 3.64
C ASP A 54 21.69 -17.75 5.00
N SER A 55 21.91 -16.45 5.24
CA SER A 55 22.30 -15.97 6.56
C SER A 55 21.26 -16.29 7.64
N LYS A 56 21.69 -16.27 8.91
CA LYS A 56 20.77 -16.42 10.04
C LYS A 56 19.68 -15.35 10.02
N ASP A 57 20.03 -14.12 9.66
CA ASP A 57 19.10 -13.00 9.56
C ASP A 57 18.06 -13.24 8.46
N PHE A 58 18.46 -13.81 7.33
CA PHE A 58 17.56 -14.19 6.25
C PHE A 58 16.54 -15.24 6.70
N LYS A 59 16.97 -16.27 7.45
CA LYS A 59 16.07 -17.30 8.00
C LYS A 59 15.12 -16.72 9.06
N LEU A 60 15.62 -15.89 9.97
CA LEU A 60 14.79 -15.20 10.97
C LEU A 60 13.75 -14.30 10.30
N LYS A 61 14.11 -13.63 9.20
CA LYS A 61 13.19 -12.81 8.42
C LYS A 61 12.06 -13.64 7.82
N LYS A 62 12.37 -14.81 7.24
CA LYS A 62 11.36 -15.74 6.72
C LYS A 62 10.40 -16.20 7.81
N GLU A 63 10.93 -16.59 8.97
CA GLU A 63 10.10 -16.99 10.12
C GLU A 63 9.21 -15.85 10.63
N PHE A 64 9.77 -14.63 10.72
CA PHE A 64 9.01 -13.44 11.08
C PHE A 64 7.84 -13.21 10.12
N ILE A 65 8.09 -13.29 8.81
CA ILE A 65 7.06 -13.10 7.79
C ILE A 65 5.98 -14.19 7.91
N ASN A 66 6.39 -15.45 8.05
CA ASN A 66 5.47 -16.57 8.19
C ASN A 66 4.52 -16.39 9.40
N ASN A 67 5.06 -15.92 10.52
CA ASN A 67 4.30 -15.76 11.76
C ASN A 67 3.49 -14.45 11.82
N SER A 68 3.92 -13.41 11.11
CA SER A 68 3.32 -12.07 11.21
C SER A 68 2.28 -11.75 10.14
N PHE A 69 2.25 -12.51 9.04
CA PHE A 69 1.40 -12.25 7.89
C PHE A 69 0.56 -13.47 7.50
N THR A 70 -0.66 -13.17 7.10
CA THR A 70 -1.58 -14.16 6.49
C THR A 70 -1.26 -14.35 5.01
N GLU A 71 -1.71 -15.47 4.44
CA GLU A 71 -1.54 -15.76 3.01
C GLU A 71 -2.15 -14.67 2.11
N ALA A 72 -3.31 -14.12 2.50
CA ALA A 72 -3.94 -13.01 1.78
C ALA A 72 -3.10 -11.71 1.81
N GLU A 73 -2.45 -11.42 2.95
CA GLU A 73 -1.55 -10.27 3.07
C GLU A 73 -0.28 -10.48 2.24
N LEU A 74 0.24 -11.70 2.19
CA LEU A 74 1.39 -12.06 1.36
C LEU A 74 1.06 -11.96 -0.13
N GLY A 75 -0.10 -12.45 -0.59
CA GLY A 75 -0.54 -12.26 -1.97
C GLY A 75 -0.69 -10.77 -2.34
N THR A 76 -1.18 -9.96 -1.41
CA THR A 76 -1.23 -8.49 -1.62
C THR A 76 0.18 -7.88 -1.78
N ILE A 77 1.15 -8.37 -1.01
CA ILE A 77 2.55 -7.93 -1.11
C ILE A 77 3.17 -8.40 -2.43
N CYS A 78 2.95 -9.66 -2.83
CA CYS A 78 3.42 -10.23 -4.09
C CYS A 78 2.88 -9.43 -5.28
N SER A 79 1.58 -9.09 -5.27
CA SER A 79 0.96 -8.23 -6.28
C SER A 79 1.65 -6.85 -6.38
N ILE A 80 1.99 -6.20 -5.26
CA ILE A 80 2.69 -4.91 -5.30
C ILE A 80 4.10 -5.06 -5.88
N LEU A 81 4.82 -6.11 -5.47
CA LEU A 81 6.19 -6.39 -5.91
C LEU A 81 6.27 -7.04 -7.29
N CYS A 82 5.13 -7.29 -7.95
CA CYS A 82 5.03 -8.02 -9.23
C CYS A 82 5.68 -9.41 -9.17
N ILE A 83 5.50 -10.10 -8.05
CA ILE A 83 5.94 -11.49 -7.85
C ILE A 83 4.74 -12.40 -8.13
N ASN A 84 5.01 -13.57 -8.71
CA ASN A 84 3.97 -14.58 -8.95
C ASN A 84 3.36 -15.05 -7.63
N ASP A 85 2.03 -15.16 -7.60
CA ASP A 85 1.33 -15.77 -6.48
C ASP A 85 1.59 -17.27 -6.45
N GLY A 86 1.78 -17.82 -5.25
CA GLY A 86 2.07 -19.24 -5.03
C GLY A 86 1.60 -19.72 -3.67
N THR A 87 2.21 -20.79 -3.16
CA THR A 87 1.98 -21.20 -1.78
C THR A 87 2.59 -20.19 -0.81
N LYS A 88 2.08 -20.12 0.41
CA LYS A 88 2.60 -19.23 1.45
C LYS A 88 4.13 -19.31 1.60
N GLU A 89 4.69 -20.52 1.60
CA GLU A 89 6.14 -20.74 1.73
C GLU A 89 6.92 -20.19 0.53
N VAL A 90 6.44 -20.44 -0.69
CA VAL A 90 7.05 -19.93 -1.93
C VAL A 90 6.99 -18.40 -1.96
N MET A 91 5.85 -17.81 -1.62
CA MET A 91 5.70 -16.36 -1.52
C MET A 91 6.70 -15.73 -0.54
N ILE A 92 6.91 -16.35 0.62
CA ILE A 92 7.87 -15.86 1.63
C ILE A 92 9.29 -15.90 1.08
N ASP A 93 9.65 -17.00 0.43
CA ASP A 93 10.97 -17.20 -0.15
C ASP A 93 11.23 -16.20 -1.27
N ASP A 94 10.27 -16.02 -2.17
CA ASP A 94 10.38 -15.09 -3.29
C ASP A 94 10.42 -13.65 -2.80
N VAL A 95 9.57 -13.23 -1.85
CA VAL A 95 9.60 -11.87 -1.30
C VAL A 95 10.94 -11.58 -0.62
N CYS A 96 11.46 -12.52 0.18
CA CYS A 96 12.75 -12.36 0.83
C CYS A 96 13.90 -12.29 -0.18
N ASN A 97 13.93 -13.18 -1.17
CA ASN A 97 14.92 -13.18 -2.23
C ASN A 97 14.86 -11.88 -3.05
N TYR A 98 13.65 -11.44 -3.38
CA TYR A 98 13.38 -10.24 -4.17
C TYR A 98 13.92 -9.00 -3.47
N LEU A 99 13.59 -8.83 -2.19
CA LEU A 99 14.02 -7.66 -1.41
C LEU A 99 15.52 -7.70 -1.06
N SER A 100 16.15 -8.88 -1.00
CA SER A 100 17.60 -9.00 -0.81
C SER A 100 18.42 -8.79 -2.08
N ASN A 101 17.82 -8.94 -3.28
CA ASN A 101 18.56 -8.88 -4.53
C ASN A 101 17.92 -7.97 -5.61
N LEU A 102 17.54 -6.76 -5.20
CA LEU A 102 16.93 -5.75 -6.09
C LEU A 102 17.77 -5.42 -7.33
N GLY A 103 19.11 -5.41 -7.20
CA GLY A 103 20.02 -5.07 -8.29
C GLY A 103 20.02 -6.07 -9.44
N ASN A 104 19.96 -7.37 -9.16
CA ASN A 104 19.95 -8.41 -10.20
C ASN A 104 18.57 -8.57 -10.86
N LEU A 105 17.52 -7.99 -10.26
CA LEU A 105 16.13 -8.14 -10.69
C LEU A 105 15.65 -7.03 -11.62
N LEU A 106 16.19 -5.80 -11.52
CA LEU A 106 15.93 -4.74 -12.52
C LEU A 106 16.23 -5.26 -13.94
N ILE A 107 17.33 -6.01 -14.08
CA ILE A 107 17.76 -6.63 -15.33
C ILE A 107 16.76 -7.68 -15.84
N LYS A 108 16.08 -8.42 -14.95
CA LYS A 108 15.07 -9.43 -15.35
C LYS A 108 13.75 -8.79 -15.77
N ILE A 109 13.29 -7.77 -15.04
CA ILE A 109 12.04 -7.08 -15.36
C ILE A 109 12.16 -6.36 -16.70
N GLU A 110 13.30 -5.75 -17.00
CA GLU A 110 13.59 -5.11 -18.30
C GLU A 110 13.70 -6.14 -19.46
N GLN A 111 14.04 -7.41 -19.17
CA GLN A 111 14.11 -8.47 -20.18
C GLN A 111 12.75 -9.12 -20.46
N ASP A 112 11.86 -9.17 -19.48
CA ASP A 112 10.48 -9.66 -19.64
C ASP A 112 9.58 -8.65 -20.38
N GLU A 113 10.07 -7.43 -20.69
CA GLU A 113 9.31 -6.39 -21.42
C GLU A 113 9.17 -6.65 -22.94
N GLU A 114 9.89 -7.61 -23.52
CA GLU A 114 9.74 -7.96 -24.96
C GLU A 114 8.55 -8.90 -25.25
N GLU A 115 7.95 -9.54 -24.23
CA GLU A 115 6.83 -10.48 -24.41
C GLU A 115 5.71 -10.29 -23.37
N GLU A 116 4.93 -9.21 -23.45
CA GLU A 116 3.46 -9.29 -23.52
C GLU A 116 2.82 -7.88 -23.59
N ASN A 117 2.15 -7.65 -24.71
CA ASN A 117 1.19 -6.58 -24.90
C ASN A 117 -0.10 -6.86 -24.11
N ASP A 118 -0.82 -5.78 -23.84
CA ASP A 118 -2.28 -5.75 -23.63
C ASP A 118 -2.80 -5.94 -22.20
N TYR A 119 -2.42 -5.02 -21.30
CA TYR A 119 -3.32 -4.62 -20.21
C TYR A 119 -4.15 -3.42 -20.64
N ASP A 120 -5.29 -3.76 -21.23
CA ASP A 120 -6.52 -2.98 -21.44
C ASP A 120 -6.56 -1.65 -20.68
N GLU A 121 -6.50 -0.56 -21.45
CA GLU A 121 -6.93 0.77 -21.06
C GLU A 121 -8.41 0.76 -20.65
N ASN A 122 -8.69 0.49 -19.38
CA ASN A 122 -9.88 1.05 -18.72
C ASN A 122 -9.46 2.08 -17.68
N PHE A 123 -8.84 3.14 -18.19
CA PHE A 123 -8.74 4.42 -17.51
C PHE A 123 -10.13 5.09 -17.54
N ASP A 124 -11.03 4.64 -16.68
CA ASP A 124 -12.29 5.34 -16.44
C ASP A 124 -12.01 6.57 -15.56
N THR A 125 -11.35 7.58 -16.15
CA THR A 125 -11.43 8.95 -15.65
C THR A 125 -12.81 9.50 -15.94
N LYS A 126 -13.77 9.12 -15.09
CA LYS A 126 -14.89 10.00 -14.80
C LYS A 126 -14.76 10.54 -13.39
N ASN A 127 -13.99 11.62 -13.35
CA ASN A 127 -14.22 12.72 -12.44
C ASN A 127 -15.72 13.10 -12.45
N LYS A 128 -16.47 12.55 -11.51
CA LYS A 128 -17.84 12.97 -11.18
C LYS A 128 -18.06 12.93 -9.68
N LEU A 129 -17.21 13.65 -8.94
CA LEU A 129 -17.61 14.22 -7.67
C LEU A 129 -18.59 15.37 -7.96
N ASN A 130 -19.86 15.03 -8.22
CA ASN A 130 -20.96 15.98 -8.07
C ASN A 130 -22.27 15.23 -7.86
N GLY A 131 -22.88 15.46 -6.69
CA GLY A 131 -24.27 15.09 -6.40
C GLY A 131 -24.45 13.98 -5.37
N LYS A 132 -24.17 14.27 -4.10
CA LYS A 132 -24.89 13.72 -2.92
C LYS A 132 -24.33 14.32 -1.62
N MET A 133 -24.46 15.63 -1.47
CA MET A 133 -24.22 16.29 -0.17
C MET A 133 -24.98 17.62 -0.12
N ASP A 134 -26.30 17.58 -0.28
CA ASP A 134 -27.12 18.80 -0.14
C ASP A 134 -28.31 18.66 0.82
N GLU A 135 -28.67 17.46 1.27
CA GLU A 135 -29.82 17.31 2.17
C GLU A 135 -29.47 17.41 3.67
N THR A 136 -28.20 17.26 4.05
CA THR A 136 -27.79 17.21 5.46
C THR A 136 -27.35 18.56 6.06
N ARG A 137 -27.17 19.61 5.23
CA ARG A 137 -26.76 20.94 5.73
C ARG A 137 -27.94 21.83 6.11
N ASP A 138 -29.07 21.70 5.43
CA ASP A 138 -30.27 22.51 5.71
C ASP A 138 -31.02 22.06 6.98
N ALA A 139 -31.03 20.75 7.26
CA ALA A 139 -31.55 20.23 8.52
C ALA A 139 -30.74 20.74 9.73
N LEU A 140 -29.41 20.86 9.60
CA LEU A 140 -28.55 21.32 10.69
C LEU A 140 -28.71 22.83 10.97
N ARG A 141 -28.98 23.64 9.94
CA ARG A 141 -29.27 25.09 10.09
C ARG A 141 -30.63 25.33 10.75
N LYS A 142 -31.66 24.54 10.41
CA LYS A 142 -33.00 24.69 10.99
C LYS A 142 -33.03 24.31 12.48
N VAL A 143 -32.36 23.21 12.85
CA VAL A 143 -32.24 22.78 14.25
C VAL A 143 -31.50 23.82 15.11
N SER A 144 -30.44 24.44 14.57
CA SER A 144 -29.68 25.47 15.30
C SER A 144 -30.50 26.75 15.53
N ALA A 145 -31.32 27.16 14.56
CA ALA A 145 -32.18 28.35 14.68
C ALA A 145 -33.32 28.17 15.70
N ASP A 146 -33.91 26.97 15.78
CA ASP A 146 -34.97 26.67 16.74
C ASP A 146 -34.44 26.56 18.19
N LEU A 147 -33.22 26.05 18.38
CA LEU A 147 -32.57 26.03 19.70
C LEU A 147 -32.30 27.46 20.23
N GLN A 148 -31.85 28.38 19.36
CA GLN A 148 -31.58 29.76 19.74
C GLN A 148 -32.86 30.57 20.03
N LYS A 149 -33.99 30.23 19.39
CA LYS A 149 -35.29 30.83 19.72
C LYS A 149 -35.82 30.36 21.07
N LYS A 150 -35.72 29.06 21.40
CA LYS A 150 -36.14 28.55 22.73
C LYS A 150 -35.36 29.19 23.89
N LEU A 151 -34.04 29.33 23.75
CA LEU A 151 -33.18 29.99 24.75
C LEU A 151 -33.47 31.48 24.95
N LYS A 152 -34.03 32.18 23.96
CA LYS A 152 -34.42 33.60 24.07
C LYS A 152 -35.81 33.80 24.69
N ILE A 153 -36.69 32.81 24.63
CA ILE A 153 -38.04 32.87 25.22
C ILE A 153 -37.99 32.61 26.72
N GLU A 154 -37.09 31.74 27.20
CA GLU A 154 -36.92 31.45 28.64
C GLU A 154 -36.27 32.59 29.44
N LYS A 155 -35.53 33.50 28.79
CA LYS A 155 -34.89 34.66 29.46
C LYS A 155 -35.77 35.91 29.54
N LYS A 156 -37.06 35.81 29.19
CA LYS A 156 -38.03 36.91 29.22
C LYS A 156 -39.31 36.60 30.01
N LYS A 157 -39.29 35.58 30.85
CA LYS A 157 -40.29 35.37 31.91
C LYS A 157 -39.68 35.64 33.27
#